data_AF-A0A6P6HS56-F1
#
_entry.id   AF-A0A6P6HS56-F1
#
_cell.length_a   1.000
_cell.length_b   1.000
_cell.length_c   1.000
_cell.angle_alpha   90.00
_cell.angle_beta   90.00
_cell.angle_gamma   90.00
#
_symmetry.space_group_name_H-M   'P 1'
#
loop_
_entity.id
_entity.type
_entity.pdbx_description
1 polymer ?
#
loop_
_entity_poly.entity_id
_entity_poly.type
_entity_poly.pdbx_seq_one_letter_code
_entity_poly.pdbx_strand_id
1 'polypeptide(L)'
;MASTVAALGSQLAPSKDKKKSEGSVLSVFQGLRHQAVLAIGQELNRRALGGPTPGAWINQARRRSSLLGSQLEDTLYSDQELAYIQQGEEAMQKALGILSSREGWKKENQQANGDTVLSKVVPDMGKVFRLEVVVDQPMERLYEELVEHMEAMGEWNPNVKEIKVLQKIGKDTVITHELAAESAGNLVGPRDFVSVRCTKRRGSTCVLAGTATRFSEMPEQKGIIRGEHGPTCMVLRPLAGSPSKTKLTWLLSIDLKGWLPKTIINQVLSQTQVDFANHLRKHLESSPAPDARC
;
A
#
# COMPACT_ATOMS: atom_id res chain seq x y z
N MET A 1 -63.11 -36.76 6.34
CA MET A 1 -62.84 -38.05 5.65
C MET A 1 -61.56 -37.82 4.86
N ALA A 2 -60.41 -38.48 5.12
CA ALA A 2 -60.14 -39.93 5.09
C ALA A 2 -60.27 -40.46 3.63
N SER A 3 -59.30 -41.16 3.03
CA SER A 3 -58.07 -41.88 3.51
C SER A 3 -56.86 -41.56 2.59
N THR A 4 -55.56 -41.81 2.85
CA THR A 4 -54.77 -42.80 3.65
C THR A 4 -54.46 -44.15 2.95
N VAL A 5 -53.19 -44.35 2.59
CA VAL A 5 -52.40 -45.59 2.24
C VAL A 5 -50.95 -45.08 1.97
N ALA A 6 -49.79 -45.55 2.47
CA ALA A 6 -49.31 -46.65 3.35
C ALA A 6 -49.14 -48.04 2.69
N ALA A 7 -47.96 -48.66 2.57
CA ALA A 7 -46.56 -48.28 2.91
C ALA A 7 -45.58 -48.76 1.77
N LEU A 8 -44.28 -49.15 1.87
CA LEU A 8 -43.32 -49.64 2.90
C LEU A 8 -41.87 -49.16 2.57
N GLY A 9 -40.91 -49.38 3.47
CA GLY A 9 -39.47 -49.13 3.24
C GLY A 9 -38.58 -50.39 3.23
N SER A 10 -37.31 -50.25 2.82
CA SER A 10 -36.26 -51.28 2.88
C SER A 10 -34.87 -50.64 3.02
N GLN A 11 -33.89 -51.35 3.60
CA GLN A 11 -32.63 -50.78 4.09
C GLN A 11 -31.44 -50.93 3.10
N LEU A 12 -30.36 -50.17 3.37
CA LEU A 12 -29.10 -50.24 2.63
C LEU A 12 -28.34 -51.55 2.88
N ALA A 13 -27.66 -52.06 1.85
CA ALA A 13 -26.48 -52.92 1.99
C ALA A 13 -25.52 -52.73 0.79
N PRO A 14 -24.29 -52.20 0.97
CA PRO A 14 -23.37 -51.94 -0.15
C PRO A 14 -22.24 -52.98 -0.31
N SER A 15 -22.04 -53.42 -1.56
CA SER A 15 -20.75 -53.86 -2.16
C SER A 15 -20.04 -55.13 -1.63
N LYS A 16 -19.50 -55.92 -2.58
CA LYS A 16 -18.23 -56.64 -2.39
C LYS A 16 -17.12 -56.13 -3.33
N ASP A 17 -17.39 -55.93 -4.62
CA ASP A 17 -16.33 -55.72 -5.61
C ASP A 17 -15.64 -54.34 -5.57
N LYS A 18 -16.32 -53.28 -5.10
CA LYS A 18 -15.77 -51.92 -5.17
C LYS A 18 -14.59 -51.67 -4.20
N LYS A 19 -14.41 -52.49 -3.17
CA LYS A 19 -13.31 -52.38 -2.19
C LYS A 19 -11.96 -52.92 -2.68
N LYS A 20 -11.91 -53.69 -3.78
CA LYS A 20 -10.69 -54.40 -4.19
C LYS A 20 -9.75 -53.55 -5.07
N SER A 21 -10.26 -52.51 -5.73
CA SER A 21 -9.45 -51.58 -6.54
C SER A 21 -8.75 -50.52 -5.68
N GLU A 22 -9.47 -49.88 -4.75
CA GLU A 22 -8.96 -48.78 -3.92
C GLU A 22 -7.73 -49.21 -3.10
N GLY A 23 -7.76 -50.40 -2.49
CA GLY A 23 -6.64 -50.95 -1.73
C GLY A 23 -5.37 -51.20 -2.55
N SER A 24 -5.48 -51.40 -3.86
CA SER A 24 -4.33 -51.60 -4.76
C SER A 24 -3.70 -50.27 -5.23
N VAL A 25 -4.44 -49.16 -5.16
CA VAL A 25 -3.91 -47.83 -5.53
C VAL A 25 -3.20 -47.20 -4.33
N LEU A 26 -3.76 -47.32 -3.13
CA LEU A 26 -3.15 -46.79 -1.90
C LEU A 26 -1.77 -47.41 -1.59
N SER A 27 -1.60 -48.71 -1.80
CA SER A 27 -0.31 -49.40 -1.57
C SER A 27 0.79 -48.92 -2.51
N VAL A 28 0.48 -48.72 -3.80
CA VAL A 28 1.43 -48.19 -4.81
C VAL A 28 1.84 -46.75 -4.47
N PHE A 29 0.89 -45.89 -4.09
CA PHE A 29 1.19 -44.52 -3.67
C PHE A 29 2.03 -44.44 -2.37
N GLN A 30 1.84 -45.37 -1.44
CA GLN A 30 2.67 -45.46 -0.24
C GLN A 30 4.09 -45.95 -0.56
N GLY A 31 4.24 -46.96 -1.43
CA GLY A 31 5.55 -47.45 -1.90
C GLY A 31 6.37 -46.36 -2.60
N LEU A 32 5.76 -45.62 -3.52
CA LEU A 32 6.39 -44.48 -4.22
C LEU A 32 6.82 -43.37 -3.25
N ARG A 33 6.00 -43.04 -2.25
CA ARG A 33 6.39 -42.08 -1.19
C ARG A 33 7.59 -42.58 -0.37
N HIS A 34 7.64 -43.86 -0.04
CA HIS A 34 8.74 -44.42 0.76
C HIS A 34 10.07 -44.44 -0.01
N GLN A 35 10.06 -44.81 -1.29
CA GLN A 35 11.25 -44.72 -2.15
C GLN A 35 11.71 -43.27 -2.36
N ALA A 36 10.79 -42.32 -2.54
CA ALA A 36 11.14 -40.91 -2.69
C ALA A 36 11.84 -40.34 -1.43
N VAL A 37 11.34 -40.67 -0.23
CA VAL A 37 11.96 -40.27 1.04
C VAL A 37 13.36 -40.88 1.21
N LEU A 38 13.55 -42.16 0.85
CA LEU A 38 14.86 -42.82 0.91
C LEU A 38 15.86 -42.21 -0.10
N ALA A 39 15.43 -41.91 -1.32
CA ALA A 39 16.26 -41.25 -2.33
C ALA A 39 16.70 -39.84 -1.89
N ILE A 40 15.81 -39.07 -1.26
CA ILE A 40 16.13 -37.76 -0.68
C ILE A 40 17.15 -37.91 0.47
N GLY A 41 16.95 -38.89 1.37
CA GLY A 41 17.90 -39.17 2.46
C GLY A 41 19.30 -39.56 1.98
N GLN A 42 19.39 -40.40 0.93
CA GLN A 42 20.67 -40.81 0.34
C GLN A 42 21.40 -39.65 -0.35
N GLU A 43 20.70 -38.80 -1.11
CA GLU A 43 21.32 -37.64 -1.76
C GLU A 43 21.72 -36.54 -0.75
N LEU A 44 21.02 -36.41 0.37
CA LEU A 44 21.42 -35.54 1.48
C LEU A 44 22.73 -36.03 2.13
N ASN A 45 22.84 -37.33 2.47
CA ASN A 45 24.08 -37.90 2.98
C ASN A 45 25.24 -37.80 1.96
N ARG A 46 24.98 -37.98 0.67
CA ARG A 46 26.02 -37.86 -0.38
C ARG A 46 26.59 -36.43 -0.49
N ARG A 47 25.84 -35.40 -0.08
CA ARG A 47 26.27 -34.00 -0.09
C ARG A 47 27.00 -33.56 1.19
N ALA A 48 27.01 -34.37 2.25
CA ALA A 48 27.72 -34.06 3.49
C ALA A 48 29.26 -34.15 3.36
N LEU A 49 29.78 -34.77 2.29
CA LEU A 49 31.21 -35.05 2.08
C LEU A 49 31.91 -34.11 1.07
N GLY A 50 31.32 -32.96 0.75
CA GLY A 50 31.91 -31.99 -0.19
C GLY A 50 31.30 -30.59 -0.09
N GLY A 51 31.71 -29.83 0.94
CA GLY A 51 31.14 -28.52 1.26
C GLY A 51 31.66 -27.35 0.39
N PRO A 52 30.78 -26.59 -0.28
CA PRO A 52 31.12 -25.27 -0.84
C PRO A 52 31.23 -24.20 0.26
N THR A 53 31.84 -23.06 -0.04
CA THR A 53 32.12 -22.01 0.96
C THR A 53 30.84 -21.30 1.49
N PRO A 54 30.84 -20.80 2.75
CA PRO A 54 29.61 -20.40 3.45
C PRO A 54 28.76 -19.30 2.77
N GLY A 55 29.38 -18.40 2.00
CA GLY A 55 28.69 -17.26 1.38
C GLY A 55 27.63 -17.63 0.34
N ALA A 56 27.73 -18.79 -0.30
CA ALA A 56 26.76 -19.24 -1.29
C ALA A 56 25.44 -19.68 -0.62
N TRP A 57 25.52 -20.44 0.47
CA TRP A 57 24.36 -21.06 1.11
C TRP A 57 23.44 -20.02 1.76
N ILE A 58 24.00 -19.00 2.42
CA ILE A 58 23.24 -17.90 3.04
C ILE A 58 22.39 -17.16 1.99
N ASN A 59 22.95 -16.89 0.81
CA ASN A 59 22.23 -16.22 -0.29
C ASN A 59 21.13 -17.11 -0.90
N GLN A 60 21.39 -18.41 -1.07
CA GLN A 60 20.41 -19.35 -1.61
C GLN A 60 19.28 -19.64 -0.62
N ALA A 61 19.59 -19.75 0.67
CA ALA A 61 18.61 -19.87 1.75
C ALA A 61 17.75 -18.61 1.84
N ARG A 62 18.34 -17.40 1.88
CA ARG A 62 17.59 -16.14 1.90
C ARG A 62 16.64 -16.00 0.70
N ARG A 63 17.06 -16.37 -0.51
CA ARG A 63 16.17 -16.38 -1.69
C ARG A 63 15.03 -17.41 -1.54
N ARG A 64 15.31 -18.62 -1.06
CA ARG A 64 14.27 -19.65 -0.84
C ARG A 64 13.28 -19.25 0.27
N SER A 65 13.74 -18.70 1.38
CA SER A 65 12.86 -18.17 2.43
C SER A 65 12.05 -16.96 1.97
N SER A 66 12.60 -16.11 1.10
CA SER A 66 11.83 -15.02 0.49
C SER A 66 10.72 -15.52 -0.43
N LEU A 67 10.99 -16.57 -1.22
CA LEU A 67 10.01 -17.16 -2.15
C LEU A 67 8.95 -17.99 -1.43
N LEU A 68 9.31 -18.78 -0.40
CA LEU A 68 8.31 -19.42 0.46
C LEU A 68 7.53 -18.37 1.28
N GLY A 69 8.17 -17.28 1.70
CA GLY A 69 7.52 -16.19 2.44
C GLY A 69 6.40 -15.54 1.62
N SER A 70 6.70 -15.09 0.40
CA SER A 70 5.67 -14.54 -0.50
C SER A 70 4.61 -15.60 -0.82
N GLN A 71 5.01 -16.81 -1.21
CA GLN A 71 4.07 -17.87 -1.62
C GLN A 71 3.20 -18.41 -0.46
N LEU A 72 3.54 -18.13 0.80
CA LEU A 72 2.69 -18.38 1.96
C LEU A 72 1.81 -17.18 2.33
N GLU A 73 2.33 -15.95 2.24
CA GLU A 73 1.51 -14.74 2.41
C GLU A 73 0.42 -14.65 1.31
N ASP A 74 0.73 -15.04 0.07
CA ASP A 74 -0.22 -15.18 -1.05
C ASP A 74 -1.40 -16.14 -0.73
N THR A 75 -1.22 -17.11 0.19
CA THR A 75 -2.28 -18.05 0.59
C THR A 75 -3.13 -17.60 1.78
N LEU A 76 -2.90 -16.39 2.30
CA LEU A 76 -3.63 -15.83 3.45
C LEU A 76 -4.62 -14.72 3.09
N TYR A 77 -4.53 -14.14 1.89
CA TYR A 77 -5.37 -13.05 1.42
C TYR A 77 -6.46 -13.54 0.45
N SER A 78 -7.61 -12.88 0.44
CA SER A 78 -8.62 -13.06 -0.61
C SER A 78 -8.16 -12.44 -1.95
N ASP A 79 -8.74 -12.88 -3.07
CA ASP A 79 -8.48 -12.30 -4.40
C ASP A 79 -8.65 -10.77 -4.43
N GLN A 80 -9.62 -10.26 -3.65
CA GLN A 80 -9.90 -8.84 -3.52
C GLN A 80 -8.82 -8.09 -2.72
N GLU A 81 -8.24 -8.71 -1.70
CA GLU A 81 -7.12 -8.17 -0.94
C GLU A 81 -5.81 -8.19 -1.74
N LEU A 82 -5.56 -9.28 -2.48
CA LEU A 82 -4.46 -9.37 -3.44
C LEU A 82 -4.55 -8.27 -4.50
N ALA A 83 -5.75 -8.00 -5.02
CA ALA A 83 -5.98 -6.90 -5.96
C ALA A 83 -5.68 -5.52 -5.35
N TYR A 84 -6.03 -5.26 -4.09
CA TYR A 84 -5.66 -4.01 -3.40
C TYR A 84 -4.14 -3.91 -3.17
N ILE A 85 -3.47 -4.99 -2.76
CA ILE A 85 -2.00 -5.04 -2.60
C ILE A 85 -1.32 -4.70 -3.93
N GLN A 86 -1.70 -5.39 -5.03
CA GLN A 86 -1.16 -5.13 -6.36
C GLN A 86 -1.42 -3.67 -6.79
N GLN A 87 -2.62 -3.14 -6.57
CA GLN A 87 -2.95 -1.76 -6.93
C GLN A 87 -2.08 -0.74 -6.19
N GLY A 88 -1.80 -0.98 -4.90
CA GLY A 88 -0.90 -0.16 -4.09
C GLY A 88 0.56 -0.22 -4.57
N GLU A 89 1.06 -1.40 -4.93
CA GLU A 89 2.41 -1.56 -5.49
C GLU A 89 2.54 -0.94 -6.89
N GLU A 90 1.55 -1.11 -7.76
CA GLU A 90 1.53 -0.47 -9.08
C GLU A 90 1.50 1.06 -8.97
N ALA A 91 0.72 1.62 -8.04
CA ALA A 91 0.74 3.05 -7.76
C ALA A 91 2.12 3.52 -7.30
N MET A 92 2.79 2.77 -6.42
CA MET A 92 4.16 3.05 -5.99
C MET A 92 5.16 3.03 -7.15
N GLN A 93 5.12 2.00 -8.00
CA GLN A 93 6.01 1.89 -9.16
C GLN A 93 5.79 3.03 -10.16
N LYS A 94 4.54 3.35 -10.51
CA LYS A 94 4.18 4.43 -11.44
C LYS A 94 4.61 5.80 -10.90
N ALA A 95 4.33 6.09 -9.63
CA ALA A 95 4.70 7.35 -8.98
C ALA A 95 6.23 7.52 -8.85
N LEU A 96 6.96 6.47 -8.46
CA LEU A 96 8.43 6.51 -8.42
C LEU A 96 9.06 6.63 -9.83
N GLY A 97 8.44 6.05 -10.86
CA GLY A 97 8.83 6.24 -12.26
C GLY A 97 8.73 7.70 -12.69
N ILE A 98 7.62 8.37 -12.38
CA ILE A 98 7.42 9.80 -12.65
C ILE A 98 8.48 10.65 -11.94
N LEU A 99 8.73 10.39 -10.65
CA LEU A 99 9.77 11.09 -9.87
C LEU A 99 11.21 10.82 -10.35
N SER A 100 11.47 9.68 -11.01
CA SER A 100 12.80 9.35 -11.54
C SER A 100 13.17 10.18 -12.77
N SER A 101 12.18 10.70 -13.49
CA SER A 101 12.41 11.58 -14.64
C SER A 101 12.82 12.98 -14.18
N ARG A 102 14.05 13.40 -14.51
CA ARG A 102 14.59 14.72 -14.11
C ARG A 102 14.09 15.88 -14.97
N GLU A 103 13.63 15.60 -16.19
CA GLU A 103 13.29 16.60 -17.21
C GLU A 103 11.78 16.88 -17.30
N GLY A 104 11.41 18.00 -17.93
CA GLY A 104 10.03 18.39 -18.18
C GLY A 104 9.26 18.93 -16.97
N TRP A 105 9.93 19.11 -15.82
CA TRP A 105 9.36 19.78 -14.65
C TRP A 105 9.41 21.31 -14.82
N LYS A 106 8.27 21.97 -14.60
CA LYS A 106 8.13 23.44 -14.58
C LYS A 106 7.93 23.91 -13.14
N LYS A 107 8.44 25.09 -12.77
CA LYS A 107 8.22 25.67 -11.44
C LYS A 107 6.87 26.39 -11.39
N GLU A 108 6.04 26.02 -10.42
CA GLU A 108 4.74 26.65 -10.13
C GLU A 108 4.87 27.60 -8.94
N ASN A 109 5.62 27.21 -7.91
CA ASN A 109 5.76 27.98 -6.66
C ASN A 109 7.19 27.87 -6.09
N GLN A 110 7.65 28.93 -5.43
CA GLN A 110 8.88 29.01 -4.63
C GLN A 110 8.57 29.77 -3.34
N GLN A 111 8.76 29.13 -2.20
CA GLN A 111 8.64 29.76 -0.89
C GLN A 111 10.00 30.31 -0.42
N ALA A 112 9.96 31.30 0.48
CA ALA A 112 11.15 31.96 1.03
C ALA A 112 12.01 31.04 1.93
N ASN A 113 11.41 30.00 2.51
CA ASN A 113 12.09 28.95 3.27
C ASN A 113 12.85 27.94 2.37
N GLY A 114 12.75 28.07 1.04
CA GLY A 114 13.36 27.18 0.06
C GLY A 114 12.40 26.16 -0.58
N ASP A 115 11.19 25.97 -0.05
CA ASP A 115 10.24 24.98 -0.57
C ASP A 115 9.85 25.26 -2.02
N THR A 116 9.70 24.21 -2.81
CA THR A 116 9.33 24.30 -4.22
C THR A 116 8.14 23.43 -4.56
N VAL A 117 7.21 23.98 -5.35
CA VAL A 117 6.23 23.20 -6.09
C VAL A 117 6.56 23.28 -7.57
N LEU A 118 6.73 22.10 -8.16
CA LEU A 118 6.94 21.87 -9.57
C LEU A 118 5.70 21.19 -10.17
N SER A 119 5.54 21.24 -11.49
CA SER A 119 4.55 20.43 -12.20
C SER A 119 5.12 19.77 -13.44
N LYS A 120 4.44 18.73 -13.92
CA LYS A 120 4.74 18.07 -15.19
C LYS A 120 3.43 17.57 -15.81
N VAL A 121 3.33 17.62 -17.14
CA VAL A 121 2.28 16.87 -17.86
C VAL A 121 2.85 15.49 -18.16
N VAL A 122 2.16 14.46 -17.66
CA VAL A 122 2.47 13.05 -17.86
C VAL A 122 1.46 12.49 -18.86
N PRO A 123 1.89 11.72 -19.90
CA PRO A 123 0.97 11.04 -20.81
C PRO A 123 -0.08 10.24 -20.04
N ASP A 124 -1.31 10.24 -20.57
CA ASP A 124 -2.47 9.49 -20.06
C ASP A 124 -2.92 9.78 -18.61
N MET A 125 -2.21 10.66 -17.89
CA MET A 125 -2.46 11.03 -16.49
C MET A 125 -2.72 12.55 -16.32
N GLY A 126 -2.24 13.40 -17.24
CA GLY A 126 -2.45 14.84 -17.17
C GLY A 126 -1.41 15.57 -16.34
N LYS A 127 -1.79 16.67 -15.67
CA LYS A 127 -0.85 17.51 -14.90
C LYS A 127 -0.69 17.00 -13.48
N VAL A 128 0.51 16.54 -13.14
CA VAL A 128 0.91 16.17 -11.78
C VAL A 128 1.74 17.28 -11.15
N PHE A 129 1.72 17.35 -9.82
CA PHE A 129 2.49 18.31 -9.03
C PHE A 129 3.55 17.59 -8.18
N ARG A 130 4.70 18.23 -7.97
CA ARG A 130 5.78 17.73 -7.11
C ARG A 130 6.21 18.82 -6.13
N LEU A 131 5.94 18.59 -4.86
CA LEU A 131 6.51 19.33 -3.75
C LEU A 131 7.89 18.76 -3.40
N GLU A 132 8.87 19.63 -3.20
CA GLU A 132 10.15 19.29 -2.55
C GLU A 132 10.43 20.26 -1.41
N VAL A 133 10.59 19.70 -0.20
CA VAL A 133 10.86 20.45 1.03
C VAL A 133 11.95 19.78 1.87
N VAL A 134 12.53 20.55 2.79
CA VAL A 134 13.31 20.02 3.92
C VAL A 134 12.57 20.37 5.21
N VAL A 135 12.40 19.37 6.07
CA VAL A 135 11.82 19.50 7.42
C VAL A 135 12.92 19.22 8.42
N ASP A 136 13.07 20.07 9.44
CA ASP A 136 14.14 20.01 10.43
C ASP A 136 13.83 19.01 11.56
N GLN A 137 13.38 17.82 11.16
CA GLN A 137 12.96 16.72 12.04
C GLN A 137 13.43 15.36 11.50
N PRO A 138 13.69 14.36 12.36
CA PRO A 138 14.04 12.99 11.95
C PRO A 138 12.97 12.33 11.08
N MET A 139 13.38 11.41 10.21
CA MET A 139 12.47 10.75 9.25
C MET A 139 11.39 9.95 9.96
N GLU A 140 11.73 9.35 11.10
CA GLU A 140 10.84 8.55 11.94
C GLU A 140 9.66 9.37 12.48
N ARG A 141 9.88 10.61 12.97
CA ARG A 141 8.79 11.51 13.37
C ARG A 141 7.86 11.83 12.21
N LEU A 142 8.38 12.06 11.00
CA LEU A 142 7.53 12.24 9.80
C LEU A 142 6.80 10.95 9.40
N TYR A 143 7.36 9.77 9.68
CA TYR A 143 6.72 8.49 9.41
C TYR A 143 5.56 8.23 10.37
N GLU A 144 5.76 8.47 11.67
CA GLU A 144 4.72 8.40 12.71
C GLU A 144 3.50 9.26 12.34
N GLU A 145 3.68 10.57 12.12
CA GLU A 145 2.56 11.49 11.84
C GLU A 145 1.88 11.27 10.47
N LEU A 146 2.59 10.72 9.46
CA LEU A 146 2.05 10.52 8.10
C LEU A 146 1.56 9.10 7.81
N VAL A 147 1.87 8.12 8.67
CA VAL A 147 1.47 6.71 8.51
C VAL A 147 0.73 6.18 9.72
N GLU A 148 1.32 6.30 10.92
CA GLU A 148 0.82 5.64 12.12
C GLU A 148 -0.33 6.43 12.76
N HIS A 149 -0.24 7.77 12.74
CA HIS A 149 -1.26 8.70 13.23
C HIS A 149 -2.08 9.37 12.11
N MET A 150 -2.13 8.78 10.90
CA MET A 150 -2.75 9.45 9.73
C MET A 150 -4.22 9.86 9.93
N GLU A 151 -4.97 9.16 10.79
CA GLU A 151 -6.38 9.47 11.09
C GLU A 151 -6.53 10.77 11.89
N ALA A 152 -5.49 11.17 12.66
CA ALA A 152 -5.43 12.43 13.39
C ALA A 152 -4.95 13.62 12.52
N MET A 153 -4.68 13.44 11.22
CA MET A 153 -4.17 14.51 10.34
C MET A 153 -5.09 15.75 10.30
N GLY A 154 -6.41 15.57 10.44
CA GLY A 154 -7.38 16.67 10.47
C GLY A 154 -7.27 17.58 11.70
N GLU A 155 -6.56 17.16 12.76
CA GLU A 155 -6.33 18.00 13.95
C GLU A 155 -5.32 19.12 13.69
N TRP A 156 -4.35 18.90 12.78
CA TRP A 156 -3.26 19.82 12.49
C TRP A 156 -3.20 20.35 11.05
N ASN A 157 -3.92 19.71 10.10
CA ASN A 157 -3.95 20.11 8.68
C ASN A 157 -5.36 20.59 8.27
N PRO A 158 -5.66 21.91 8.30
CA PRO A 158 -6.95 22.48 7.93
C PRO A 158 -7.49 22.16 6.52
N ASN A 159 -6.69 21.59 5.62
CA ASN A 159 -7.16 21.12 4.31
C ASN A 159 -7.84 19.72 4.37
N VAL A 160 -7.69 19.01 5.49
CA VAL A 160 -8.26 17.68 5.75
C VAL A 160 -9.26 17.80 6.88
N LYS A 161 -10.49 17.29 6.68
CA LYS A 161 -11.54 17.30 7.70
C LYS A 161 -11.55 16.00 8.51
N GLU A 162 -11.30 14.86 7.85
CA GLU A 162 -11.29 13.55 8.47
C GLU A 162 -10.50 12.56 7.60
N ILE A 163 -9.73 11.66 8.22
CA ILE A 163 -9.20 10.45 7.56
C ILE A 163 -9.65 9.24 8.39
N LYS A 164 -10.16 8.21 7.72
CA LYS A 164 -10.56 6.93 8.32
C LYS A 164 -9.90 5.78 7.58
N VAL A 165 -9.28 4.86 8.32
CA VAL A 165 -8.80 3.59 7.78
C VAL A 165 -9.97 2.62 7.72
N LEU A 166 -10.37 2.24 6.51
CA LEU A 166 -11.50 1.33 6.26
C LEU A 166 -11.09 -0.14 6.40
N GLN A 167 -9.88 -0.48 5.96
CA GLN A 167 -9.31 -1.82 6.05
C GLN A 167 -7.78 -1.73 6.13
N LYS A 168 -7.14 -2.61 6.93
CA LYS A 168 -5.69 -2.85 6.90
C LYS A 168 -5.46 -4.24 6.33
N ILE A 169 -4.54 -4.36 5.37
CA ILE A 169 -4.29 -5.58 4.59
C ILE A 169 -2.80 -5.92 4.69
N GLY A 170 -2.48 -6.97 5.44
CA GLY A 170 -1.10 -7.31 5.76
C GLY A 170 -0.42 -6.23 6.60
N LYS A 171 0.81 -5.85 6.21
CA LYS A 171 1.66 -4.89 6.94
C LYS A 171 1.73 -3.52 6.24
N ASP A 172 1.80 -3.53 4.92
CA ASP A 172 2.18 -2.37 4.10
C ASP A 172 0.95 -1.65 3.52
N THR A 173 -0.21 -2.30 3.43
CA THR A 173 -1.35 -1.84 2.62
C THR A 173 -2.56 -1.46 3.49
N VAL A 174 -3.15 -0.30 3.23
CA VAL A 174 -4.38 0.17 3.90
C VAL A 174 -5.34 0.80 2.90
N ILE A 175 -6.64 0.70 3.16
CA ILE A 175 -7.68 1.43 2.42
C ILE A 175 -8.14 2.58 3.30
N THR A 176 -8.17 3.79 2.77
CA THR A 176 -8.57 5.00 3.50
C THR A 176 -9.70 5.76 2.81
N HIS A 177 -10.64 6.24 3.61
CA HIS A 177 -11.52 7.35 3.27
C HIS A 177 -10.89 8.66 3.76
N GLU A 178 -10.75 9.65 2.89
CA GLU A 178 -10.18 10.96 3.19
C GLU A 178 -11.19 12.03 2.76
N LEU A 179 -11.74 12.77 3.73
CA LEU A 179 -12.68 13.85 3.51
C LEU A 179 -11.92 15.18 3.56
N ALA A 180 -11.88 15.88 2.43
CA ALA A 180 -11.26 17.20 2.36
C ALA A 180 -12.11 18.24 3.12
N ALA A 181 -11.44 19.25 3.67
CA ALA A 181 -12.12 20.43 4.18
C ALA A 181 -12.68 21.29 3.04
N GLU A 182 -13.55 22.25 3.38
CA GLU A 182 -14.06 23.22 2.41
C GLU A 182 -12.96 24.22 2.04
N SER A 183 -12.76 24.45 0.74
CA SER A 183 -11.72 25.38 0.26
C SER A 183 -12.01 26.82 0.67
N ALA A 184 -10.96 27.59 0.99
CA ALA A 184 -11.09 29.00 1.35
C ALA A 184 -11.81 29.79 0.23
N GLY A 185 -12.94 30.43 0.57
CA GLY A 185 -13.79 31.15 -0.38
C GLY A 185 -14.79 30.28 -1.14
N ASN A 186 -14.94 29.00 -0.79
CA ASN A 186 -15.91 28.04 -1.31
C ASN A 186 -15.88 27.83 -2.85
N LEU A 187 -14.76 28.17 -3.49
CA LEU A 187 -14.56 28.02 -4.95
C LEU A 187 -14.54 26.55 -5.40
N VAL A 188 -14.09 25.65 -4.50
CA VAL A 188 -14.14 24.21 -4.66
C VAL A 188 -14.99 23.64 -3.51
N GLY A 189 -16.22 23.20 -3.84
CA GLY A 189 -17.10 22.49 -2.91
C GLY A 189 -16.54 21.12 -2.46
N PRO A 190 -17.18 20.47 -1.46
CA PRO A 190 -16.60 19.34 -0.74
C PRO A 190 -16.26 18.15 -1.64
N ARG A 191 -15.06 17.59 -1.42
CA ARG A 191 -14.56 16.36 -2.05
C ARG A 191 -14.28 15.31 -0.98
N ASP A 192 -14.54 14.06 -1.30
CA ASP A 192 -13.98 12.91 -0.60
C ASP A 192 -13.21 11.99 -1.54
N PHE A 193 -12.34 11.17 -0.97
CA PHE A 193 -11.50 10.23 -1.68
C PHE A 193 -11.57 8.87 -1.00
N VAL A 194 -11.66 7.81 -1.80
CA VAL A 194 -11.43 6.43 -1.33
C VAL A 194 -10.21 5.92 -2.08
N SER A 195 -9.16 5.60 -1.33
CA SER A 195 -7.85 5.27 -1.89
C SER A 195 -7.24 4.06 -1.21
N VAL A 196 -6.54 3.23 -1.99
CA VAL A 196 -5.58 2.28 -1.44
C VAL A 196 -4.25 3.01 -1.27
N ARG A 197 -3.60 2.80 -0.12
CA ARG A 197 -2.27 3.29 0.21
C ARG A 197 -1.36 2.10 0.47
N CYS A 198 -0.11 2.18 0.00
CA CYS A 198 0.94 1.18 0.24
C CYS A 198 2.20 1.89 0.74
N THR A 199 2.71 1.47 1.90
CA THR A 199 3.86 2.07 2.56
C THR A 199 5.01 1.07 2.61
N LYS A 200 6.16 1.40 2.02
CA LYS A 200 7.35 0.52 2.03
C LYS A 200 8.62 1.26 2.42
N ARG A 201 9.49 0.58 3.18
CA ARG A 201 10.79 1.09 3.64
C ARG A 201 11.93 0.32 2.94
N ARG A 202 12.84 1.05 2.29
CA ARG A 202 14.02 0.50 1.61
C ARG A 202 15.28 1.16 2.14
N GLY A 203 15.91 0.54 3.14
CA GLY A 203 17.02 1.14 3.89
C GLY A 203 16.55 2.42 4.59
N SER A 204 17.30 3.51 4.42
CA SER A 204 16.99 4.84 4.96
C SER A 204 15.99 5.66 4.11
N THR A 205 15.22 5.03 3.22
CA THR A 205 14.14 5.69 2.47
C THR A 205 12.80 5.04 2.82
N CYS A 206 11.80 5.84 3.15
CA CYS A 206 10.40 5.41 3.16
C CYS A 206 9.68 5.98 1.93
N VAL A 207 8.74 5.20 1.38
CA VAL A 207 7.81 5.61 0.33
C VAL A 207 6.40 5.27 0.79
N LEU A 208 5.57 6.29 0.97
CA LEU A 208 4.12 6.17 1.10
C LEU A 208 3.56 6.39 -0.30
N ALA A 209 2.84 5.43 -0.87
CA ALA A 209 2.20 5.55 -2.18
C ALA A 209 0.69 5.34 -2.08
N GLY A 210 -0.07 5.78 -3.08
CA GLY A 210 -1.49 5.50 -3.16
C GLY A 210 -2.14 5.91 -4.48
N THR A 211 -3.36 5.44 -4.67
CA THR A 211 -4.23 5.75 -5.81
C THR A 211 -5.68 5.51 -5.43
N ALA A 212 -6.63 6.12 -6.14
CA ALA A 212 -8.06 5.89 -5.93
C ALA A 212 -8.41 4.40 -6.07
N THR A 213 -9.31 3.92 -5.23
CA THR A 213 -9.82 2.55 -5.30
C THR A 213 -11.33 2.50 -5.09
N ARG A 214 -11.93 1.35 -5.37
CA ARG A 214 -13.36 1.09 -5.14
C ARG A 214 -13.48 0.23 -3.90
N PHE A 215 -14.22 0.72 -2.90
CA PHE A 215 -14.52 -0.02 -1.67
C PHE A 215 -16.04 -0.04 -1.51
N SER A 216 -16.65 -1.23 -1.53
CA SER A 216 -18.11 -1.41 -1.60
C SER A 216 -18.86 -0.86 -0.38
N GLU A 217 -18.20 -0.83 0.78
CA GLU A 217 -18.75 -0.33 2.04
C GLU A 217 -18.57 1.19 2.21
N MET A 218 -17.88 1.87 1.27
CA MET A 218 -17.77 3.34 1.22
C MET A 218 -18.17 3.91 -0.16
N PRO A 219 -19.47 3.80 -0.54
CA PRO A 219 -20.00 4.41 -1.76
C PRO A 219 -19.91 5.95 -1.72
N GLU A 220 -20.28 6.59 -2.83
CA GLU A 220 -20.32 8.07 -2.92
C GLU A 220 -21.42 8.65 -2.02
N GLN A 221 -21.11 9.73 -1.30
CA GLN A 221 -22.03 10.33 -0.32
C GLN A 221 -22.78 11.53 -0.91
N LYS A 222 -24.09 11.63 -0.63
CA LYS A 222 -24.95 12.69 -1.20
C LYS A 222 -24.47 14.09 -0.81
N GLY A 223 -24.11 14.89 -1.81
CA GLY A 223 -23.66 16.28 -1.64
C GLY A 223 -22.14 16.45 -1.59
N ILE A 224 -21.38 15.36 -1.66
CA ILE A 224 -19.91 15.35 -1.72
C ILE A 224 -19.49 14.76 -3.07
N ILE A 225 -18.46 15.33 -3.69
CA ILE A 225 -17.94 14.83 -4.98
C ILE A 225 -16.79 13.85 -4.71
N ARG A 226 -16.92 12.60 -5.17
CA ARG A 226 -15.87 11.58 -5.09
C ARG A 226 -14.73 11.90 -6.03
N GLY A 227 -13.70 12.59 -5.54
CA GLY A 227 -12.45 12.82 -6.26
C GLY A 227 -11.64 11.53 -6.40
N GLU A 228 -10.68 11.52 -7.32
CA GLU A 228 -9.82 10.36 -7.56
C GLU A 228 -8.34 10.77 -7.55
N HIS A 229 -7.56 10.14 -6.66
CA HIS A 229 -6.11 10.16 -6.77
C HIS A 229 -5.65 9.30 -7.95
N GLY A 230 -4.86 9.87 -8.85
CA GLY A 230 -3.93 9.09 -9.66
C GLY A 230 -2.70 8.67 -8.83
N PRO A 231 -1.75 7.93 -9.42
CA PRO A 231 -0.52 7.50 -8.76
C PRO A 231 0.21 8.64 -8.03
N THR A 232 0.10 8.63 -6.71
CA THR A 232 0.54 9.67 -5.77
C THR A 232 1.55 9.03 -4.82
N CYS A 233 2.63 9.73 -4.45
CA CYS A 233 3.52 9.24 -3.40
C CYS A 233 4.26 10.34 -2.63
N MET A 234 4.47 10.11 -1.34
CA MET A 234 5.42 10.84 -0.50
C MET A 234 6.66 9.99 -0.30
N VAL A 235 7.83 10.57 -0.56
CA VAL A 235 9.13 9.92 -0.34
C VAL A 235 9.85 10.67 0.77
N LEU A 236 10.16 9.96 1.85
CA LEU A 236 10.89 10.47 3.01
C LEU A 236 12.33 9.92 2.99
N ARG A 237 13.32 10.80 3.18
CA ARG A 237 14.74 10.44 3.29
C ARG A 237 15.46 11.37 4.25
N PRO A 238 16.38 10.89 5.12
CA PRO A 238 17.30 11.76 5.84
C PRO A 238 18.11 12.64 4.88
N LEU A 239 18.37 13.88 5.26
CA LEU A 239 19.13 14.82 4.45
C LEU A 239 20.61 14.41 4.42
N ALA A 240 21.24 14.50 3.25
CA ALA A 240 22.66 14.21 3.10
C ALA A 240 23.47 15.18 3.98
N GLY A 241 24.25 14.63 4.93
CA GLY A 241 25.01 15.42 5.91
C GLY A 241 24.21 15.93 7.12
N SER A 242 22.91 15.59 7.26
CA SER A 242 22.11 15.97 8.44
C SER A 242 21.00 14.96 8.72
N PRO A 243 21.27 13.84 9.42
CA PRO A 243 20.28 12.80 9.71
C PRO A 243 19.09 13.26 10.57
N SER A 244 19.25 14.35 11.32
CA SER A 244 18.17 15.02 12.08
C SER A 244 17.21 15.85 11.21
N LYS A 245 17.46 15.93 9.89
CA LYS A 245 16.61 16.63 8.93
C LYS A 245 16.10 15.64 7.88
N THR A 246 14.89 15.84 7.39
CA THR A 246 14.26 14.98 6.39
C THR A 246 13.97 15.76 5.11
N LYS A 247 14.44 15.27 3.96
CA LYS A 247 13.88 15.68 2.68
C LYS A 247 12.59 14.90 2.42
N LEU A 248 11.49 15.63 2.35
CA LEU A 248 10.21 15.12 1.89
C LEU A 248 10.03 15.51 0.41
N THR A 249 9.54 14.56 -0.39
CA THR A 249 9.20 14.80 -1.81
C THR A 249 7.84 14.18 -2.08
N TRP A 250 6.84 15.01 -2.40
CA TRP A 250 5.45 14.57 -2.58
C TRP A 250 5.00 14.79 -4.02
N LEU A 251 4.88 13.69 -4.77
CA LEU A 251 4.17 13.64 -6.04
C LEU A 251 2.67 13.55 -5.77
N LEU A 252 1.90 14.49 -6.33
CA LEU A 252 0.45 14.56 -6.22
C LEU A 252 -0.20 14.49 -7.62
N SER A 253 -1.10 13.53 -7.79
CA SER A 253 -1.95 13.39 -8.98
C SER A 253 -3.39 13.25 -8.51
N ILE A 254 -4.27 14.20 -8.85
CA ILE A 254 -5.68 14.21 -8.46
C ILE A 254 -6.55 14.67 -9.63
N ASP A 255 -7.64 13.96 -9.91
CA ASP A 255 -8.83 14.54 -10.51
C ASP A 255 -9.84 14.92 -9.41
N LEU A 256 -10.13 16.22 -9.28
CA LEU A 256 -11.12 16.76 -8.34
C LEU A 256 -12.57 16.54 -8.83
N LYS A 257 -12.75 16.14 -10.10
CA LYS A 257 -14.01 16.01 -10.84
C LYS A 257 -14.89 17.27 -10.82
N GLY A 258 -16.01 17.19 -11.52
CA GLY A 258 -16.97 18.29 -11.65
C GLY A 258 -16.47 19.42 -12.55
N TRP A 259 -17.22 20.53 -12.58
CA TRP A 259 -17.01 21.61 -13.54
C TRP A 259 -16.12 22.73 -12.96
N LEU A 260 -14.81 22.47 -12.91
CA LEU A 260 -13.82 23.43 -12.41
C LEU A 260 -12.85 23.89 -13.54
N PRO A 261 -12.58 25.19 -13.68
CA PRO A 261 -11.53 25.69 -14.58
C PRO A 261 -10.15 25.13 -14.22
N LYS A 262 -9.39 24.67 -15.23
CA LYS A 262 -8.04 24.08 -15.04
C LYS A 262 -7.06 25.03 -14.35
N THR A 263 -7.23 26.34 -14.48
CA THR A 263 -6.45 27.36 -13.77
C THR A 263 -6.68 27.30 -12.26
N ILE A 264 -7.95 27.21 -11.82
CA ILE A 264 -8.33 27.10 -10.41
C ILE A 264 -7.84 25.76 -9.83
N ILE A 265 -8.04 24.64 -10.55
CA ILE A 265 -7.50 23.32 -10.14
C ILE A 265 -5.99 23.40 -9.90
N ASN A 266 -5.25 23.99 -10.85
CA ASN A 266 -3.79 24.09 -10.75
C ASN A 266 -3.34 24.95 -9.55
N GLN A 267 -4.01 26.08 -9.31
CA GLN A 267 -3.70 26.98 -8.21
C GLN A 267 -3.99 26.31 -6.86
N VAL A 268 -5.16 25.68 -6.72
CA VAL A 268 -5.56 24.96 -5.50
C VAL A 268 -4.57 23.83 -5.21
N LEU A 269 -4.31 22.92 -6.15
CA LEU A 269 -3.38 21.80 -5.94
C LEU A 269 -1.96 22.28 -5.60
N SER A 270 -1.47 23.35 -6.23
CA SER A 270 -0.16 23.92 -5.88
C SER A 270 -0.15 24.58 -4.50
N GLN A 271 -1.26 25.17 -4.04
CA GLN A 271 -1.34 25.82 -2.73
C GLN A 271 -1.49 24.77 -1.61
N THR A 272 -2.33 23.74 -1.79
CA THR A 272 -2.48 22.63 -0.84
C THR A 272 -1.14 21.96 -0.51
N GLN A 273 -0.22 21.86 -1.48
CA GLN A 273 1.13 21.33 -1.23
C GLN A 273 2.00 22.27 -0.36
N VAL A 274 1.89 23.59 -0.53
CA VAL A 274 2.59 24.58 0.32
C VAL A 274 1.98 24.59 1.73
N ASP A 275 0.66 24.61 1.83
CA ASP A 275 -0.07 24.60 3.10
C ASP A 275 0.28 23.36 3.93
N PHE A 276 0.25 22.17 3.31
CA PHE A 276 0.67 20.92 3.95
C PHE A 276 2.08 21.00 4.54
N ALA A 277 3.04 21.58 3.81
CA ALA A 277 4.41 21.73 4.29
C ALA A 277 4.54 22.69 5.47
N ASN A 278 3.68 23.72 5.53
CA ASN A 278 3.64 24.68 6.63
C ASN A 278 2.95 24.08 7.87
N HIS A 279 1.83 23.39 7.69
CA HIS A 279 1.10 22.71 8.77
C HIS A 279 1.91 21.56 9.38
N LEU A 280 2.57 20.73 8.55
CA LEU A 280 3.41 19.63 9.02
C LEU A 280 4.60 20.11 9.87
N ARG A 281 5.25 21.22 9.48
CA ARG A 281 6.31 21.83 10.30
C ARG A 281 5.78 22.31 11.64
N LYS A 282 4.74 23.14 11.62
CA LYS A 282 4.12 23.68 12.83
C LYS A 282 3.68 22.57 13.80
N HIS A 283 3.10 21.49 13.29
CA HIS A 283 2.71 20.31 14.07
C HIS A 283 3.93 19.70 14.79
N LEU A 284 4.95 19.31 14.03
CA LEU A 284 6.17 18.68 14.56
C LEU A 284 7.00 19.61 15.48
N GLU A 285 6.92 20.92 15.29
CA GLU A 285 7.52 21.93 16.19
C GLU A 285 6.73 22.07 17.50
N SER A 286 5.40 21.95 17.44
CA SER A 286 4.52 21.99 18.63
C SER A 286 4.42 20.68 19.41
N SER A 287 4.74 19.56 18.75
CA SER A 287 4.75 18.20 19.29
C SER A 287 6.18 17.63 19.29
N PRO A 288 7.07 18.13 20.18
CA PRO A 288 8.41 17.59 20.31
C PRO A 288 8.36 16.11 20.69
N ALA A 289 9.31 15.33 20.19
CA ALA A 289 9.45 13.93 20.60
C ALA A 289 9.62 13.85 22.13
N PRO A 290 8.98 12.91 22.84
CA PRO A 290 9.21 12.74 24.26
C PRO A 290 10.69 12.38 24.48
N ASP A 291 11.37 13.12 25.36
CA ASP A 291 12.80 12.93 25.63
C ASP A 291 13.11 11.46 25.92
N ALA A 292 14.03 10.89 25.14
CA ALA A 292 14.49 9.52 25.30
C ALA A 292 15.28 9.38 26.61
N ARG A 293 14.55 9.11 27.69
CA ARG A 293 15.09 8.93 29.05
C ARG A 293 16.19 7.87 29.03
N CYS A 294 17.43 8.30 29.31
CA CYS A 294 18.58 7.44 29.53
C CYS A 294 18.48 6.71 30.88
#